data_AF-J7S942-F1
#
_entry.id   AF-J7S942-F1
#
_cell.length_a   1.000
_cell.length_b   1.000
_cell.length_c   1.000
_cell.angle_alpha   90.00
_cell.angle_beta   90.00
_cell.angle_gamma   90.00
#
_symmetry.space_group_name_H-M   'P 1'
#
loop_
_entity.id
_entity.type
_entity.pdbx_description
1 polymer ?
#
loop_
_entity_poly.entity_id
_entity_poly.type
_entity_poly.pdbx_seq_one_letter_code
_entity_poly.pdbx_strand_id
1 'polypeptide(L)'
;MTILPENIELLTTHELNDLLLNHNDELTKLCSKSQIGEVQRILQSVSSDKEALIALKDQFTTLEEKKIKLGNDVSELERVKMEYMKKWQDTDTLYKNAYSETAFKRALQDQVKACEEESNETESLLYSKTGKLTGNELDSWLSKFQEQRHQYHYLNEQLTTWEAQGMLKK
;
A
#
# COMPACT_ATOMS: atom_id res chain seq x y z
N MET A 1 -20.54 -9.56 -62.10
CA MET A 1 -20.95 -9.75 -63.51
C MET A 1 -22.39 -9.31 -63.62
N THR A 2 -22.68 -8.28 -64.40
CA THR A 2 -24.04 -7.79 -64.62
C THR A 2 -24.79 -8.80 -65.49
N ILE A 3 -25.87 -9.37 -64.95
CA ILE A 3 -26.73 -10.31 -65.66
C ILE A 3 -27.64 -9.47 -66.56
N LEU A 4 -27.54 -9.70 -67.86
CA LEU A 4 -28.39 -9.11 -68.87
C LEU A 4 -29.78 -9.78 -68.82
N PRO A 5 -30.90 -9.03 -68.95
CA PRO A 5 -32.25 -9.59 -68.97
C PRO A 5 -32.42 -10.70 -70.02
N GLU A 6 -33.35 -11.63 -69.75
CA GLU A 6 -33.67 -12.70 -70.69
C GLU A 6 -34.15 -12.13 -72.04
N ASN A 7 -33.80 -12.80 -73.14
CA ASN A 7 -34.23 -12.48 -74.51
C ASN A 7 -33.64 -11.20 -75.13
N ILE A 8 -32.48 -10.72 -74.68
CA ILE A 8 -31.79 -9.56 -75.32
C ILE A 8 -31.46 -9.80 -76.80
N GLU A 9 -31.26 -11.05 -77.21
CA GLU A 9 -31.01 -11.42 -78.59
C GLU A 9 -32.22 -11.17 -79.53
N LEU A 10 -33.40 -10.89 -78.97
CA LEU A 10 -34.63 -10.62 -79.71
C LEU A 10 -34.86 -9.12 -79.97
N LEU A 11 -34.02 -8.22 -79.44
CA LEU A 11 -34.17 -6.79 -79.67
C LEU A 11 -33.59 -6.36 -81.02
N THR A 12 -34.35 -5.54 -81.74
CA THR A 12 -33.87 -4.83 -82.93
C THR A 12 -32.96 -3.65 -82.55
N THR A 13 -32.08 -3.25 -83.47
CA THR A 13 -31.15 -2.12 -83.25
C THR A 13 -31.84 -0.79 -82.96
N HIS A 14 -33.10 -0.64 -83.36
CA HIS A 14 -33.88 0.56 -83.06
C HIS A 14 -34.36 0.57 -81.59
N GLU A 15 -34.82 -0.57 -81.08
CA GLU A 15 -35.24 -0.75 -79.69
C GLU A 15 -34.07 -0.64 -78.71
N LEU A 16 -32.87 -1.08 -79.12
CA LEU A 16 -31.64 -0.87 -78.36
C LEU A 16 -31.28 0.62 -78.23
N ASN A 17 -31.39 1.38 -79.32
CA ASN A 17 -31.13 2.82 -79.30
C ASN A 17 -32.17 3.57 -78.46
N ASP A 18 -33.44 3.16 -78.54
CA ASP A 18 -34.52 3.74 -77.74
C ASP A 18 -34.33 3.45 -76.23
N LEU A 19 -33.91 2.23 -75.88
CA LEU A 19 -33.59 1.84 -74.51
C LEU A 19 -32.41 2.66 -73.94
N LEU A 20 -31.39 2.95 -74.76
CA LEU A 20 -30.20 3.72 -74.39
C LEU A 20 -30.47 5.22 -74.24
N LEU A 21 -31.29 5.79 -75.13
CA LEU A 21 -31.55 7.23 -75.20
C LEU A 21 -32.72 7.66 -74.30
N ASN A 22 -33.79 6.87 -74.23
CA ASN A 22 -35.05 7.27 -73.59
C ASN A 22 -35.36 6.51 -72.29
N HIS A 23 -34.71 5.37 -72.01
CA HIS A 23 -34.98 4.52 -70.84
C HIS A 23 -33.75 4.20 -69.98
N ASN A 24 -32.78 5.12 -69.95
CA ASN A 24 -31.54 4.99 -69.17
C ASN A 24 -31.77 4.79 -67.65
N ASP A 25 -32.81 5.41 -67.08
CA ASP A 25 -33.16 5.24 -65.67
C ASP A 25 -33.52 3.79 -65.32
N GLU A 26 -34.19 3.07 -66.22
CA GLU A 26 -34.56 1.67 -66.02
C GLU A 26 -33.34 0.74 -66.15
N LEU A 27 -32.41 1.04 -67.06
CA LEU A 27 -31.09 0.38 -67.11
C LEU A 27 -30.29 0.60 -65.83
N THR A 28 -30.32 1.81 -65.29
CA THR A 28 -29.64 2.17 -64.04
C THR A 28 -30.25 1.43 -62.84
N LYS A 29 -31.58 1.27 -62.80
CA LYS A 29 -32.28 0.43 -61.81
C LYS A 29 -31.96 -1.07 -61.96
N LEU A 30 -31.75 -1.54 -63.18
CA LEU A 30 -31.38 -2.94 -63.46
C LEU A 30 -29.96 -3.24 -62.99
N CYS A 31 -29.03 -2.31 -63.26
CA CYS A 31 -27.67 -2.35 -62.74
C CYS A 31 -27.65 -2.31 -61.20
N SER A 32 -28.44 -1.44 -60.57
CA SER A 32 -28.52 -1.39 -59.11
C SER A 32 -29.15 -2.64 -58.51
N LYS A 33 -30.14 -3.26 -59.17
CA LYS A 33 -30.69 -4.57 -58.78
C LYS A 33 -29.63 -5.68 -58.72
N SER A 34 -28.70 -5.70 -59.67
CA SER A 34 -27.61 -6.67 -59.69
C SER A 34 -26.59 -6.46 -58.55
N GLN A 35 -26.53 -5.26 -57.98
CA GLN A 35 -25.64 -4.88 -56.87
C GLN A 35 -26.33 -4.99 -55.50
N ILE A 36 -27.64 -5.25 -55.43
CA ILE A 36 -28.40 -5.37 -54.17
C ILE A 36 -27.72 -6.38 -53.22
N GLY A 37 -27.20 -7.50 -53.73
CA GLY A 37 -26.54 -8.51 -52.89
C GLY A 37 -25.28 -8.00 -52.17
N GLU A 38 -24.47 -7.16 -52.82
CA GLU A 38 -23.29 -6.55 -52.19
C GLU A 38 -23.71 -5.47 -51.19
N VAL A 39 -24.68 -4.64 -51.54
CA VAL A 39 -25.22 -3.61 -50.63
C VAL A 39 -25.85 -4.25 -49.39
N GLN A 40 -26.56 -5.37 -49.53
CA GLN A 40 -27.16 -6.10 -48.42
C GLN A 40 -26.08 -6.72 -47.50
N ARG A 41 -24.99 -7.24 -48.09
CA ARG A 41 -23.85 -7.77 -47.33
C ARG A 41 -23.12 -6.66 -46.56
N ILE A 42 -22.93 -5.49 -47.18
CA ILE A 42 -22.36 -4.31 -46.52
C ILE A 42 -23.27 -3.83 -45.39
N LEU A 43 -24.58 -3.76 -45.60
CA LEU A 43 -25.56 -3.40 -44.56
C LEU A 43 -25.52 -4.36 -43.37
N GLN A 44 -25.41 -5.67 -43.63
CA GLN A 44 -25.24 -6.67 -42.57
C GLN A 44 -23.92 -6.49 -41.81
N SER A 45 -22.81 -6.23 -42.52
CA SER A 45 -21.51 -5.95 -41.87
C SER A 45 -21.60 -4.72 -40.98
N VAL A 46 -22.16 -3.62 -41.48
CA VAL A 46 -22.33 -2.37 -40.73
C VAL A 46 -23.24 -2.57 -39.51
N SER A 47 -24.29 -3.38 -39.63
CA SER A 47 -25.15 -3.74 -38.50
C SER A 47 -24.38 -4.52 -37.43
N SER A 48 -23.61 -5.52 -37.86
CA SER A 48 -22.78 -6.34 -36.96
C SER A 48 -21.72 -5.49 -36.25
N ASP A 49 -21.05 -4.61 -36.98
CA ASP A 49 -20.03 -3.71 -36.41
C ASP A 49 -20.65 -2.72 -35.41
N LYS A 50 -21.85 -2.23 -35.70
CA LYS A 50 -22.61 -1.39 -34.77
C LYS A 50 -22.94 -2.14 -33.48
N GLU A 51 -23.40 -3.38 -33.57
CA GLU A 51 -23.68 -4.22 -32.39
C GLU A 51 -22.40 -4.48 -31.58
N ALA A 52 -21.29 -4.78 -32.25
CA ALA A 52 -19.98 -4.96 -31.61
C ALA A 52 -19.51 -3.69 -30.89
N LEU A 53 -19.71 -2.51 -31.49
CA LEU A 53 -19.39 -1.22 -30.86
C LEU A 53 -20.25 -0.92 -29.63
N ILE A 54 -21.54 -1.28 -29.66
CA ILE A 54 -22.42 -1.15 -28.50
C ILE A 54 -21.95 -2.07 -27.37
N ALA A 55 -21.67 -3.34 -27.67
CA ALA A 55 -21.15 -4.29 -26.69
C ALA A 55 -19.81 -3.84 -26.10
N LEU A 56 -18.92 -3.29 -26.93
CA LEU A 56 -17.64 -2.74 -26.47
C LEU A 56 -17.84 -1.54 -25.54
N LYS A 57 -18.77 -0.65 -25.87
CA LYS A 57 -19.12 0.48 -25.01
C LYS A 57 -19.61 0.01 -23.63
N ASP A 58 -20.46 -1.01 -23.58
CA ASP A 58 -20.97 -1.57 -22.32
C ASP A 58 -19.88 -2.27 -21.50
N GLN A 59 -18.90 -2.89 -22.16
CA GLN A 59 -17.71 -3.41 -21.48
C GLN A 59 -16.86 -2.29 -20.89
N PHE A 60 -16.69 -1.17 -21.59
CA PHE A 60 -15.94 -0.02 -21.09
C PHE A 60 -16.62 0.65 -19.89
N THR A 61 -17.94 0.80 -19.90
CA THR A 61 -18.67 1.34 -18.74
C THR A 61 -18.50 0.43 -17.52
N THR A 62 -18.65 -0.88 -17.71
CA THR A 62 -18.41 -1.88 -16.65
C THR A 62 -16.97 -1.83 -16.12
N LEU A 63 -15.99 -1.64 -17.02
CA LEU A 63 -14.59 -1.54 -16.64
C LEU A 63 -14.31 -0.29 -15.80
N GLU A 64 -14.90 0.85 -16.18
CA GLU A 64 -14.73 2.10 -15.44
C GLU A 64 -15.35 2.00 -14.04
N GLU A 65 -16.52 1.36 -13.90
CA GLU A 65 -17.12 1.09 -12.58
C GLU A 65 -16.21 0.21 -11.70
N LYS A 66 -15.62 -0.85 -12.27
CA LYS A 66 -14.67 -1.72 -11.57
C LYS A 66 -13.41 -0.96 -11.15
N LYS A 67 -12.89 -0.09 -12.02
CA LYS A 67 -11.73 0.75 -11.75
C LYS A 67 -12.00 1.73 -10.60
N ILE A 68 -13.17 2.36 -10.56
CA ILE A 68 -13.58 3.23 -9.46
C ILE A 68 -13.66 2.45 -8.14
N LYS A 69 -14.30 1.27 -8.15
CA LYS A 69 -14.34 0.38 -6.96
C LYS A 69 -12.94 0.01 -6.48
N LEU A 70 -12.07 -0.42 -7.39
CA LEU A 70 -10.70 -0.78 -7.06
C LEU A 70 -9.92 0.41 -6.49
N GLY A 71 -10.13 1.62 -7.01
CA GLY A 71 -9.54 2.84 -6.46
C GLY A 71 -9.95 3.09 -5.00
N ASN A 72 -11.22 2.85 -4.67
CA ASN A 72 -11.72 2.97 -3.31
C ASN A 72 -11.12 1.89 -2.39
N ASP A 73 -11.06 0.64 -2.85
CA ASP A 73 -10.48 -0.47 -2.09
C ASP A 73 -8.99 -0.24 -1.81
N VAL A 74 -8.23 0.26 -2.79
CA VAL A 74 -6.82 0.62 -2.62
C VAL A 74 -6.67 1.73 -1.58
N SER A 75 -7.50 2.76 -1.64
CA SER A 75 -7.47 3.87 -0.69
C SER A 75 -7.74 3.39 0.74
N GLU A 76 -8.68 2.45 0.91
CA GLU A 76 -8.99 1.85 2.21
C GLU A 76 -7.84 0.96 2.71
N LEU A 77 -7.21 0.18 1.83
CA LEU A 77 -6.03 -0.62 2.20
C LEU A 77 -4.85 0.26 2.59
N GLU A 78 -4.64 1.40 1.91
CA GLU A 78 -3.62 2.38 2.29
C GLU A 78 -3.89 2.97 3.67
N ARG A 79 -5.17 3.27 3.98
CA ARG A 79 -5.59 3.72 5.32
C ARG A 79 -5.25 2.69 6.39
N VAL A 80 -5.61 1.43 6.17
CA VAL A 80 -5.32 0.32 7.10
C VAL A 80 -3.82 0.11 7.26
N LYS A 81 -3.05 0.21 6.17
CA LYS A 81 -1.57 0.12 6.21
C LYS A 81 -0.97 1.21 7.10
N MET A 82 -1.47 2.44 7.00
CA MET A 82 -1.00 3.54 7.86
C MET A 82 -1.33 3.29 9.34
N GLU A 83 -2.54 2.81 9.65
CA GLU A 83 -2.92 2.44 11.02
C GLU A 83 -2.04 1.32 11.59
N TYR A 84 -1.78 0.29 10.77
CA TYR A 84 -0.88 -0.80 11.14
C TYR A 84 0.53 -0.27 11.43
N MET A 85 1.07 0.57 10.54
CA MET A 85 2.41 1.12 10.69
C MET A 85 2.55 1.96 11.96
N LYS A 86 1.52 2.75 12.29
CA LYS A 86 1.48 3.50 13.54
C LYS A 86 1.50 2.58 14.76
N LYS A 87 0.60 1.59 14.82
CA LYS A 87 0.55 0.64 15.94
C LYS A 87 1.86 -0.13 16.09
N TRP A 88 2.47 -0.51 14.97
CA TRP A 88 3.78 -1.16 14.96
C TRP A 88 4.86 -0.24 15.54
N GLN A 89 4.93 1.02 15.09
CA GLN A 89 5.90 1.99 15.59
C GLN A 89 5.72 2.27 17.09
N ASP A 90 4.49 2.43 17.55
CA ASP A 90 4.18 2.64 18.98
C ASP A 90 4.67 1.43 19.80
N THR A 91 4.40 0.22 19.33
CA THR A 91 4.83 -1.03 19.99
C THR A 91 6.34 -1.21 19.97
N ASP A 92 6.99 -0.98 18.82
CA ASP A 92 8.45 -1.07 18.67
C ASP A 92 9.16 -0.04 19.54
N THR A 93 8.59 1.17 19.67
CA THR A 93 9.12 2.22 20.56
C THR A 93 9.01 1.80 22.02
N LEU A 94 7.85 1.27 22.45
CA LEU A 94 7.68 0.73 23.80
C LEU A 94 8.67 -0.40 24.09
N TYR A 95 8.83 -1.33 23.15
CA TYR A 95 9.80 -2.42 23.26
C TYR A 95 11.22 -1.88 23.38
N LYS A 96 11.65 -1.03 22.46
CA LYS A 96 13.00 -0.46 22.44
C LYS A 96 13.32 0.34 23.70
N ASN A 97 12.36 1.05 24.26
CA ASN A 97 12.59 1.93 25.41
C ASN A 97 12.49 1.23 26.77
N ALA A 98 11.71 0.15 26.89
CA ALA A 98 11.44 -0.46 28.19
C ALA A 98 11.81 -1.95 28.29
N TYR A 99 11.81 -2.68 27.17
CA TYR A 99 11.90 -4.15 27.16
C TYR A 99 13.06 -4.70 26.34
N SER A 100 13.76 -3.84 25.60
CA SER A 100 14.95 -4.22 24.88
C SER A 100 16.10 -4.43 25.86
N GLU A 101 17.03 -5.31 25.49
CA GLU A 101 18.25 -5.53 26.26
C GLU A 101 19.04 -4.23 26.45
N THR A 102 19.09 -3.38 25.43
CA THR A 102 19.74 -2.07 25.52
C THR A 102 19.03 -1.14 26.50
N ALA A 103 17.69 -1.15 26.55
CA ALA A 103 16.93 -0.40 27.54
C ALA A 103 17.17 -0.89 28.96
N PHE A 104 17.11 -2.20 29.20
CA PHE A 104 17.37 -2.76 30.52
C PHE A 104 18.81 -2.49 30.98
N LYS A 105 19.78 -2.65 30.08
CA LYS A 105 21.19 -2.34 30.38
C LYS A 105 21.36 -0.87 30.72
N ARG A 106 20.74 0.04 29.96
CA ARG A 106 20.78 1.49 30.25
C ARG A 106 20.12 1.81 31.59
N ALA A 107 18.97 1.23 31.88
CA ALA A 107 18.29 1.41 33.15
C ALA A 107 19.15 0.92 34.33
N LEU A 108 19.85 -0.21 34.19
CA LEU A 108 20.78 -0.73 35.18
C LEU A 108 21.99 0.21 35.37
N GLN A 109 22.55 0.73 34.27
CA GLN A 109 23.62 1.74 34.33
C GLN A 109 23.19 3.02 35.05
N ASP A 110 21.97 3.50 34.79
CA ASP A 110 21.42 4.68 35.44
C ASP A 110 21.18 4.42 36.94
N GLN A 111 20.74 3.22 37.33
CA GLN A 111 20.62 2.82 38.73
C GLN A 111 21.97 2.75 39.46
N VAL A 112 23.00 2.19 38.82
CA VAL A 112 24.36 2.16 39.39
C VAL A 112 24.86 3.57 39.67
N LYS A 113 24.70 4.50 38.72
CA LYS A 113 25.05 5.91 38.89
C LYS A 113 24.26 6.57 40.02
N ALA A 114 22.95 6.33 40.08
CA ALA A 114 22.12 6.87 41.16
C ALA A 114 22.59 6.39 42.55
N CYS A 115 22.93 5.10 42.71
CA CYS A 115 23.47 4.59 43.97
C CYS A 115 24.84 5.22 44.32
N GLU A 116 25.68 5.47 43.32
CA GLU A 116 26.96 6.18 43.51
C GLU A 116 26.74 7.63 43.96
N GLU A 117 25.85 8.35 43.29
CA GLU A 117 25.48 9.73 43.63
C GLU A 117 24.87 9.82 45.03
N GLU A 118 23.94 8.94 45.38
CA GLU A 118 23.32 8.88 46.71
C GLU A 118 24.33 8.56 47.82
N SER A 119 25.30 7.68 47.54
CA SER A 119 26.37 7.34 48.49
C SER A 119 27.29 8.54 48.71
N ASN A 120 27.69 9.22 47.63
CA ASN A 120 28.52 10.42 47.69
C ASN A 120 27.81 11.60 48.36
N GLU A 121 26.51 11.75 48.15
CA GLU A 121 25.69 12.74 48.85
C GLU A 121 25.61 12.42 50.34
N THR A 122 25.37 11.16 50.70
CA THR A 122 25.31 10.71 52.10
C THR A 122 26.63 10.94 52.84
N GLU A 123 27.76 10.74 52.15
CA GLU A 123 29.10 11.06 52.64
C GLU A 123 29.33 12.58 52.77
N SER A 124 28.96 13.36 51.76
CA SER A 124 29.06 14.84 51.80
C SER A 124 28.21 15.46 52.91
N LEU A 125 27.02 14.90 53.18
CA LEU A 125 26.14 15.30 54.28
C LEU A 125 26.78 15.02 55.65
N LEU A 126 27.59 13.96 55.77
CA LEU A 126 28.34 13.71 57.00
C LEU A 126 29.43 14.77 57.21
N TYR A 127 30.20 15.07 56.16
CA TYR A 127 31.30 16.04 56.23
C TYR A 127 30.84 17.50 56.42
N SER A 128 29.63 17.83 55.97
CA SER A 128 29.03 19.16 56.18
C SER A 128 28.42 19.35 57.57
N LYS A 129 28.23 18.29 58.37
CA LYS A 129 27.79 18.41 59.76
C LYS A 129 28.91 18.99 60.63
N THR A 130 28.75 20.24 61.03
CA THR A 130 29.59 20.93 62.01
C THR A 130 29.19 20.54 63.44
N GLY A 131 29.63 19.36 63.90
CA GLY A 131 29.40 18.91 65.28
C GLY A 131 29.86 17.47 65.54
N LYS A 132 29.98 17.08 66.82
CA LYS A 132 30.20 15.66 67.18
C LYS A 132 28.89 14.90 66.97
N LEU A 133 28.87 13.99 66.01
CA LEU A 133 27.78 13.02 65.86
C LEU A 133 27.61 12.22 67.15
N THR A 134 26.36 11.99 67.53
CA THR A 134 26.07 11.02 68.60
C THR A 134 26.32 9.60 68.09
N GLY A 135 26.61 8.65 68.99
CA GLY A 135 26.87 7.25 68.60
C GLY A 135 25.74 6.63 67.77
N ASN A 136 24.48 6.89 68.17
CA ASN A 136 23.31 6.39 67.45
C ASN A 136 23.16 7.00 66.04
N GLU A 137 23.54 8.28 65.83
CA GLU A 137 23.53 8.91 64.51
C GLU A 137 24.63 8.37 63.61
N LEU A 138 25.80 8.05 64.19
CA LEU A 138 26.90 7.43 63.47
C LEU A 138 26.53 6.02 63.01
N ASP A 139 25.94 5.21 63.88
CA ASP A 139 25.53 3.83 63.55
C ASP A 139 24.44 3.80 62.47
N SER A 140 23.48 4.73 62.55
CA SER A 140 22.43 4.90 61.53
C SER A 140 23.01 5.33 60.18
N TRP A 141 23.96 6.28 60.20
CA TRP A 141 24.65 6.70 58.99
C TRP A 141 25.48 5.56 58.37
N LEU A 142 26.27 4.85 59.19
CA LEU A 142 27.07 3.71 58.75
C LEU A 142 26.21 2.64 58.11
N SER A 143 25.09 2.30 58.73
CA SER A 143 24.14 1.31 58.20
C SER A 143 23.59 1.73 56.84
N LYS A 144 23.18 3.00 56.69
CA LYS A 144 22.66 3.54 55.43
C LYS A 144 23.74 3.58 54.33
N PHE A 145 24.93 4.05 54.66
CA PHE A 145 26.03 4.16 53.71
C PHE A 145 26.51 2.77 53.26
N GLN A 146 26.59 1.82 54.18
CA GLN A 146 26.94 0.43 53.88
C GLN A 146 25.91 -0.23 52.96
N GLU A 147 24.62 -0.02 53.21
CA GLU A 147 23.55 -0.53 52.34
C GLU A 147 23.65 0.05 50.93
N GLN A 148 23.85 1.37 50.81
CA GLN A 148 24.01 2.03 49.51
C GLN A 148 25.23 1.53 48.74
N ARG A 149 26.37 1.35 49.42
CA ARG A 149 27.59 0.81 48.79
C ARG A 149 27.45 -0.66 48.42
N HIS A 150 26.77 -1.45 49.24
CA HIS A 150 26.47 -2.84 48.91
C HIS A 150 25.61 -2.92 47.65
N GLN A 151 24.54 -2.13 47.58
CA GLN A 151 23.65 -2.08 46.43
C GLN A 151 24.37 -1.60 45.16
N TYR A 152 25.23 -0.58 45.27
CA TYR A 152 26.08 -0.13 44.17
C TYR A 152 26.95 -1.27 43.64
N HIS A 153 27.72 -1.94 44.51
CA HIS A 153 28.63 -3.00 44.09
C HIS A 153 27.87 -4.20 43.51
N TYR A 154 26.74 -4.57 44.11
CA TYR A 154 25.88 -5.64 43.60
C TYR A 154 25.38 -5.35 42.19
N LEU A 155 24.80 -4.16 41.95
CA LEU A 155 24.33 -3.76 40.62
C LEU A 155 25.47 -3.64 39.62
N ASN A 156 26.64 -3.16 40.04
CA ASN A 156 27.82 -3.05 39.19
C ASN A 156 28.38 -4.42 38.79
N GLU A 157 28.38 -5.39 39.70
CA GLU A 157 28.76 -6.78 39.40
C GLU A 157 27.78 -7.43 38.42
N GLN A 158 26.47 -7.20 38.60
CA GLN A 158 25.44 -7.65 37.65
C GLN A 158 25.66 -7.03 36.26
N LEU A 159 25.89 -5.72 36.20
CA LEU A 159 26.15 -5.03 34.94
C LEU A 159 27.41 -5.57 34.26
N THR A 160 28.52 -5.67 34.99
CA THR A 160 29.79 -6.20 34.47
C THR A 160 29.63 -7.63 33.95
N THR A 161 28.87 -8.46 34.67
CA THR A 161 28.56 -9.83 34.26
C THR A 161 27.72 -9.84 32.97
N TRP A 162 26.70 -8.98 32.89
CA TRP A 162 25.88 -8.84 31.69
C TRP A 162 26.72 -8.39 30.49
N GLU A 163 27.61 -7.42 30.67
CA GLU A 163 28.53 -6.95 29.62
C GLU A 163 29.47 -8.05 29.12
N ALA A 164 29.96 -8.89 30.02
CA ALA A 164 30.84 -10.01 29.67
C ALA A 164 30.09 -11.16 28.97
N GLN A 165 28.84 -11.42 29.35
CA GLN A 165 28.02 -12.50 28.79
C GLN A 165 27.37 -12.14 27.44
N GLY A 166 27.23 -10.84 27.15
CA GLY A 166 26.64 -10.36 25.90
C GLY A 166 25.11 -10.48 25.88
N MET A 167 24.56 -11.69 25.83
CA MET A 167 23.11 -11.97 25.84
C MET A 167 22.75 -13.02 26.89
N LEU A 168 21.71 -12.76 27.69
CA LEU A 168 21.34 -13.59 28.83
C LEU A 168 20.70 -14.95 28.45
N LYS A 169 20.29 -15.15 27.19
CA LYS A 169 19.90 -16.44 26.59
C LYS A 169 20.08 -16.41 25.08
N LYS A 170 20.66 -17.47 24.50
CA LYS A 170 20.41 -17.86 23.10
C LYS A 170 19.17 -18.72 23.03
#